data_AF-K2DIR8-F1
#
_entry.id   AF-K2DIR8-F1
#
_cell.length_a   1.000
_cell.length_b   1.000
_cell.length_c   1.000
_cell.angle_alpha   90.00
_cell.angle_beta   90.00
_cell.angle_gamma   90.00
#
_symmetry.space_group_name_H-M   'P 1'
#
loop_
_entity.id
_entity.type
_entity.pdbx_description
1 polymer ?
#
loop_
_entity_poly.entity_id
_entity_poly.type
_entity_poly.pdbx_seq_one_letter_code
_entity_poly.pdbx_strand_id
1 'polypeptide(L)'
;MPTSHAETLQIIYICIAAWVGLCIGSFLNVVVYRLPIMIERRRQAASAEGYTVAPGEPFNLSVPRSRCPSCGHQIRWFENIPVLSYIALGGRCSSCKTHISLRYPVVEAMTGLQFSFCIWQFGVSATGIASCIASAILLVLVLINRDRRTRYPSR
;
A
#
# COMPACT_ATOMS: atom_id res chain seq x y z
N MET A 1 -33.94 -17.97 -18.79
CA MET A 1 -33.33 -16.79 -18.15
C MET A 1 -32.10 -17.21 -17.35
N PRO A 2 -30.91 -17.38 -17.97
CA PRO A 2 -29.66 -17.70 -17.27
C PRO A 2 -28.78 -16.47 -16.92
N THR A 3 -29.19 -15.25 -17.30
CA THR A 3 -28.39 -14.02 -17.15
C THR A 3 -28.25 -13.56 -15.70
N SER A 4 -29.26 -13.77 -14.84
CA SER A 4 -29.26 -13.29 -13.45
C SER A 4 -28.16 -13.92 -12.59
N HIS A 5 -27.87 -15.22 -12.77
CA HIS A 5 -26.83 -15.90 -12.00
C HIS A 5 -25.42 -15.49 -12.44
N ALA A 6 -25.20 -15.33 -13.76
CA ALA A 6 -23.91 -14.89 -14.28
C ALA A 6 -23.59 -13.45 -13.86
N GLU A 7 -24.58 -12.55 -13.92
CA GLU A 7 -24.47 -11.17 -13.44
C GLU A 7 -24.20 -11.11 -11.93
N THR A 8 -24.90 -11.93 -11.14
CA THR A 8 -24.69 -12.00 -9.69
C THR A 8 -23.27 -12.47 -9.35
N LEU A 9 -22.77 -13.51 -10.02
CA LEU A 9 -21.40 -14.01 -9.84
C LEU A 9 -20.36 -12.96 -10.22
N GLN A 10 -20.59 -12.23 -11.32
CA GLN A 10 -19.69 -11.17 -11.76
C GLN A 10 -19.59 -10.04 -10.73
N ILE A 11 -20.72 -9.60 -10.16
CA ILE A 11 -20.73 -8.60 -9.08
C ILE A 11 -19.95 -9.11 -7.87
N ILE A 12 -20.17 -10.36 -7.46
CA ILE A 12 -19.44 -10.97 -6.35
C ILE A 12 -17.93 -10.94 -6.60
N TYR A 13 -17.48 -11.32 -7.80
CA TYR A 13 -16.05 -11.30 -8.14
C TYR A 13 -15.47 -9.89 -8.13
N ILE A 14 -16.20 -8.89 -8.61
CA ILE A 14 -15.78 -7.48 -8.57
C ILE A 14 -15.65 -6.99 -7.13
N CYS A 15 -16.61 -7.33 -6.26
CA CYS A 15 -16.56 -6.98 -4.83
C CYS A 15 -15.39 -7.66 -4.11
N ILE A 16 -15.14 -8.94 -4.39
CA ILE A 16 -13.98 -9.67 -3.84
C ILE A 16 -12.68 -9.01 -4.32
N ALA A 17 -12.58 -8.70 -5.62
CA ALA A 17 -11.42 -8.03 -6.18
C ALA A 17 -11.18 -6.64 -5.58
N ALA A 18 -12.26 -5.88 -5.33
CA ALA A 18 -12.19 -4.59 -4.65
C ALA A 18 -11.58 -4.75 -3.25
N TRP A 19 -12.10 -5.70 -2.47
CA TRP A 19 -11.64 -5.94 -1.11
C TRP A 19 -10.19 -6.44 -1.06
N VAL A 20 -9.82 -7.37 -1.95
CA VAL A 20 -8.44 -7.83 -2.11
C VAL A 20 -7.53 -6.67 -2.52
N GLY A 21 -7.96 -5.82 -3.47
CA GLY A 21 -7.21 -4.65 -3.90
C GLY A 21 -7.01 -3.62 -2.79
N LEU A 22 -8.03 -3.38 -1.95
CA LEU A 22 -7.91 -2.53 -0.75
C LEU A 22 -6.85 -3.08 0.22
N CYS A 23 -6.89 -4.38 0.52
CA CYS A 23 -5.92 -5.05 1.39
C CYS A 23 -4.49 -4.99 0.82
N ILE A 24 -4.33 -5.29 -0.47
CA ILE A 24 -3.04 -5.20 -1.16
C ILE A 24 -2.55 -3.76 -1.15
N GLY A 25 -3.40 -2.78 -1.46
CA GLY A 25 -3.07 -1.36 -1.44
C GLY A 25 -2.52 -0.89 -0.09
N SER A 26 -3.05 -1.42 1.01
CA SER A 26 -2.54 -1.13 2.36
C SER A 26 -1.11 -1.62 2.55
N PHE A 27 -0.79 -2.81 2.03
CA PHE A 27 0.59 -3.31 1.98
C PHE A 27 1.47 -2.50 1.01
N LEU A 28 0.94 -2.08 -0.14
CA LEU A 28 1.69 -1.26 -1.11
C LEU A 28 2.15 0.08 -0.51
N ASN A 29 1.38 0.67 0.40
CA ASN A 29 1.82 1.86 1.14
C ASN A 29 3.14 1.60 1.91
N VAL A 30 3.29 0.42 2.51
CA VAL A 30 4.52 0.00 3.20
C VAL A 30 5.68 -0.16 2.21
N VAL A 31 5.42 -0.82 1.07
CA VAL A 31 6.42 -1.04 0.02
C VAL A 31 6.93 0.29 -0.53
N VAL A 32 6.02 1.17 -0.94
CA VAL A 32 6.34 2.50 -1.51
C VAL A 32 7.22 3.31 -0.56
N TYR A 33 6.94 3.26 0.74
CA TYR A 33 7.70 4.01 1.73
C TYR A 33 9.05 3.38 2.09
N ARG A 34 9.08 2.06 2.36
CA ARG A 34 10.25 1.38 2.96
C ARG A 34 11.25 0.88 1.94
N LEU A 35 10.81 0.42 0.77
CA LEU A 35 11.70 -0.19 -0.22
C LEU A 35 12.82 0.76 -0.67
N PRO A 36 12.58 2.05 -0.99
CA PRO A 36 13.64 2.97 -1.38
C PRO A 36 14.68 3.19 -0.27
N ILE A 37 14.21 3.28 0.98
CA ILE A 37 15.07 3.48 2.15
C ILE A 37 15.97 2.25 2.37
N MET A 38 15.43 1.04 2.23
CA MET A 38 16.21 -0.19 2.36
C MET A 38 17.30 -0.31 1.29
N ILE A 39 17.00 0.05 0.05
CA ILE A 39 17.98 0.04 -1.06
C ILE A 39 19.09 1.05 -0.76
N GLU A 40 18.75 2.24 -0.30
CA GLU A 40 19.73 3.29 0.00
C GLU A 40 20.64 2.90 1.17
N ARG A 41 20.10 2.34 2.26
CA ARG A 41 20.89 1.80 3.37
C ARG A 41 21.86 0.71 2.91
N ARG A 42 21.43 -0.18 2.00
CA ARG A 42 22.30 -1.23 1.44
C ARG A 42 23.42 -0.65 0.58
N ARG A 43 23.15 0.38 -0.20
CA ARG A 43 24.17 1.07 -1.01
C ARG A 43 25.22 1.74 -0.13
N GLN A 44 24.79 2.47 0.90
CA GLN A 44 25.69 3.11 1.85
C GLN A 44 26.58 2.10 2.58
N ALA A 45 26.03 0.96 2.98
CA ALA A 45 26.80 -0.13 3.59
C ALA A 45 27.82 -0.74 2.64
N ALA A 46 27.48 -0.93 1.35
CA ALA A 46 28.40 -1.43 0.34
C ALA A 46 29.54 -0.44 0.02
N SER A 47 29.27 0.87 0.05
CA SER A 47 30.30 1.91 -0.15
C SER A 47 31.19 2.14 1.08
N ALA A 48 30.78 1.68 2.25
CA ALA A 48 31.54 1.78 3.51
C ALA A 48 32.54 0.62 3.70
N GLU A 49 32.94 -0.08 2.63
CA GLU A 49 33.98 -1.12 2.67
C GLU A 49 35.23 -0.60 3.41
N GLY A 50 35.49 -1.17 4.60
CA GLY A 50 36.60 -0.77 5.47
C GLY A 50 36.20 0.03 6.73
N TYR A 51 34.95 0.50 6.85
CA TYR A 51 34.45 1.19 8.04
C TYR A 51 33.36 0.35 8.73
N THR A 52 33.50 0.10 10.04
CA THR A 52 32.50 -0.60 10.84
C THR A 52 31.30 0.30 11.11
N VAL A 53 30.28 0.22 10.25
CA VAL A 53 28.98 0.84 10.53
C VAL A 53 28.33 0.05 11.66
N ALA A 54 28.13 0.68 12.83
CA ALA A 54 27.40 0.07 13.93
C ALA A 54 26.03 -0.44 13.43
N PRO A 55 25.61 -1.67 13.78
CA PRO A 55 24.34 -2.22 13.32
C PRO A 55 23.19 -1.34 13.80
N GLY A 56 22.57 -0.61 12.88
CA GLY A 56 21.38 0.18 13.15
C GLY A 56 20.17 -0.71 13.45
N GLU A 57 19.11 -0.12 13.99
CA GLU A 57 17.87 -0.85 14.27
C GLU A 57 17.34 -1.57 13.02
N PRO A 58 16.79 -2.80 13.16
CA PRO A 58 16.29 -3.59 12.05
C PRO A 58 15.17 -2.84 11.32
N PHE A 59 15.40 -2.57 10.03
CA PHE A 59 14.46 -1.89 9.16
C PHE A 59 14.21 -2.72 7.91
N ASN A 60 13.02 -3.30 7.82
CA ASN A 60 12.57 -4.12 6.70
C ASN A 60 11.08 -3.86 6.41
N LEU A 61 10.48 -4.65 5.51
CA LEU A 61 9.06 -4.48 5.15
C LEU A 61 8.11 -4.67 6.34
N SER A 62 8.45 -5.53 7.31
CA SER A 62 7.58 -5.87 8.45
C SER A 62 7.95 -5.12 9.73
N VAL A 63 9.19 -4.64 9.86
CA VAL A 63 9.76 -4.05 11.08
C VAL A 63 10.34 -2.66 10.78
N PRO A 64 10.05 -1.63 11.60
CA PRO A 64 9.21 -1.64 12.80
C PRO A 64 7.71 -1.76 12.48
N ARG A 65 6.88 -2.08 13.48
CA ARG A 65 5.41 -2.05 13.31
C ARG A 65 4.92 -0.62 13.05
N SER A 66 3.77 -0.48 12.38
CA SER A 66 3.16 0.83 12.13
C SER A 66 2.87 1.54 13.45
N ARG A 67 3.36 2.78 13.59
CA ARG A 67 3.20 3.63 14.77
C ARG A 67 2.76 5.03 14.37
N CYS A 68 2.02 5.69 15.26
CA CYS A 68 1.70 7.09 15.09
C CYS A 68 2.98 7.95 15.19
N PRO A 69 3.23 8.88 14.25
CA PRO A 69 4.42 9.72 14.27
C PRO A 69 4.41 10.77 15.40
N SER A 70 3.24 11.16 15.93
CA SER A 70 3.16 12.12 17.04
C SER A 70 3.34 11.46 18.41
N CYS A 71 2.65 10.36 18.68
CA CYS A 71 2.60 9.78 20.04
C CYS A 71 3.27 8.40 20.17
N GLY A 72 3.75 7.81 19.08
CA GLY A 72 4.37 6.48 19.10
C GLY A 72 3.40 5.32 19.34
N HIS A 73 2.09 5.59 19.44
CA HIS A 73 1.04 4.58 19.58
C HIS A 73 1.17 3.51 18.49
N GLN A 74 1.25 2.26 18.90
CA GLN A 74 1.32 1.13 17.97
C GLN A 74 -0.06 0.87 17.39
N ILE A 75 -0.17 0.98 16.07
CA ILE A 75 -1.43 0.79 15.35
C ILE A 75 -1.86 -0.67 15.50
N ARG A 76 -3.07 -0.89 16.04
CA ARG A 76 -3.68 -2.21 16.20
C ARG A 76 -4.14 -2.72 14.84
N TRP A 77 -4.31 -4.04 14.72
CA TRP A 77 -4.66 -4.68 13.45
C TRP A 77 -5.97 -4.12 12.84
N PHE A 78 -6.98 -3.81 13.66
CA PHE A 78 -8.26 -3.26 13.17
C PHE A 78 -8.17 -1.78 12.79
N GLU A 79 -7.19 -1.05 13.33
CA GLU A 79 -6.88 0.33 12.91
C GLU A 79 -6.19 0.36 11.55
N ASN A 80 -5.75 -0.81 11.06
CA ASN A 80 -5.11 -1.01 9.77
C ASN A 80 -6.08 -1.64 8.73
N ILE A 81 -7.39 -1.71 9.02
CA ILE A 81 -8.39 -2.16 8.04
C ILE A 81 -8.53 -1.09 6.95
N PRO A 82 -8.20 -1.40 5.68
CA PRO A 82 -8.08 -0.40 4.62
C PRO A 82 -9.34 0.44 4.47
N VAL A 83 -9.19 1.76 4.30
CA VAL A 83 -10.24 2.79 4.11
C VAL A 83 -11.28 2.89 5.24
N LEU A 84 -11.84 1.78 5.71
CA LEU A 84 -12.83 1.69 6.77
C LEU A 84 -12.31 2.21 8.11
N SER A 85 -11.09 1.83 8.51
CA SER A 85 -10.52 2.34 9.76
C SER A 85 -10.28 3.85 9.69
N TYR A 86 -9.86 4.35 8.53
CA TYR A 86 -9.63 5.77 8.30
C TYR A 86 -10.94 6.57 8.41
N ILE A 87 -12.02 6.10 7.79
CA ILE A 87 -13.34 6.73 7.87
C ILE A 87 -13.88 6.67 9.31
N ALA A 88 -13.82 5.51 9.96
CA ALA A 88 -14.31 5.32 11.33
C ALA A 88 -13.55 6.17 12.35
N LEU A 89 -12.25 6.40 12.15
CA LEU A 89 -11.43 7.25 13.00
C LEU A 89 -11.47 8.74 12.59
N GLY A 90 -12.20 9.09 11.52
CA GLY A 90 -12.27 10.45 10.99
C GLY A 90 -10.92 10.98 10.50
N GLY A 91 -10.06 10.10 9.99
CA GLY A 91 -8.70 10.42 9.55
C GLY A 91 -7.74 10.80 10.68
N ARG A 92 -8.02 10.41 11.93
CA ARG A 92 -7.23 10.79 13.12
C ARG A 92 -6.66 9.57 13.82
N CYS A 93 -5.55 9.73 14.53
CA CYS A 93 -5.04 8.69 15.43
C CYS A 93 -6.05 8.42 16.55
N SER A 94 -6.31 7.16 16.88
CA SER A 94 -7.24 6.80 17.96
C SER A 94 -6.82 7.34 19.33
N SER A 95 -5.51 7.40 19.59
CA SER A 95 -4.90 7.83 20.85
C SER A 95 -4.74 9.35 20.94
N CYS A 96 -3.88 9.97 20.12
CA CYS A 96 -3.59 11.41 20.23
C CYS A 96 -4.45 12.33 19.36
N LYS A 97 -5.36 11.77 18.55
CA LYS A 97 -6.24 12.51 17.62
C LYS A 97 -5.53 13.35 16.54
N THR A 98 -4.21 13.25 16.40
CA THR A 98 -3.46 13.87 15.29
C THR A 98 -3.97 13.37 13.94
N HIS A 99 -4.01 14.27 12.95
CA HIS A 99 -4.45 13.95 11.60
C HIS A 99 -3.48 12.99 10.89
N ILE A 100 -4.02 11.98 10.23
CA ILE A 100 -3.30 11.02 9.39
C ILE A 100 -3.46 11.46 7.93
N SER A 101 -2.37 11.43 7.15
CA SER A 101 -2.39 11.87 5.75
C SER A 101 -3.40 11.07 4.91
N LEU A 102 -4.14 11.77 4.03
CA LEU A 102 -5.09 11.17 3.07
C LEU A 102 -4.40 10.28 2.02
N ARG A 103 -3.06 10.35 1.91
CA ARG A 103 -2.29 9.55 0.95
C ARG A 103 -2.56 8.05 1.10
N TYR A 104 -2.64 7.57 2.34
CA TYR A 104 -2.82 6.13 2.64
C TYR A 104 -4.16 5.59 2.14
N PRO A 105 -5.32 6.14 2.56
CA PRO A 105 -6.62 5.65 2.07
C PRO A 105 -6.82 5.89 0.57
N VAL A 106 -6.19 6.92 -0.02
CA VAL A 106 -6.24 7.15 -1.47
C VAL A 106 -5.55 6.02 -2.24
N VAL A 107 -4.35 5.59 -1.81
CA VAL A 107 -3.64 4.48 -2.48
C VAL A 107 -4.42 3.17 -2.35
N GLU A 108 -5.00 2.91 -1.18
CA GLU A 108 -5.86 1.74 -0.95
C GLU A 108 -7.05 1.75 -1.90
N ALA A 109 -7.80 2.86 -1.94
CA ALA A 109 -8.97 3.01 -2.81
C ALA A 109 -8.60 2.89 -4.29
N MET A 110 -7.50 3.51 -4.73
CA MET A 110 -7.02 3.39 -6.11
C MET A 110 -6.70 1.93 -6.48
N THR A 111 -6.05 1.18 -5.58
CA THR A 111 -5.72 -0.23 -5.82
C THR A 111 -7.00 -1.08 -5.90
N GLY A 112 -7.95 -0.86 -4.99
CA GLY A 112 -9.28 -1.49 -5.03
C GLY A 112 -10.01 -1.24 -6.34
N LEU A 113 -10.06 0.02 -6.79
CA LEU A 113 -10.70 0.42 -8.04
C LEU A 113 -10.03 -0.20 -9.28
N GLN A 114 -8.69 -0.23 -9.32
CA GLN A 114 -7.94 -0.87 -10.41
C GLN A 114 -8.26 -2.36 -10.50
N PHE A 115 -8.30 -3.06 -9.37
CA PHE A 115 -8.60 -4.50 -9.32
C PHE A 115 -10.04 -4.77 -9.76
N SER A 116 -11.00 -3.98 -9.26
CA SER A 116 -12.39 -4.05 -9.71
C SER A 116 -12.51 -3.83 -11.22
N PHE A 117 -11.81 -2.84 -11.77
CA PHE A 117 -11.82 -2.54 -13.20
C PHE A 117 -11.21 -3.69 -14.03
N CYS A 118 -10.08 -4.25 -13.60
CA CYS A 118 -9.46 -5.39 -14.28
C CYS A 118 -10.38 -6.63 -14.32
N ILE A 119 -11.04 -6.95 -13.20
CA ILE A 119 -11.95 -8.10 -13.14
C ILE A 119 -13.27 -7.83 -13.87
N TRP A 120 -13.76 -6.58 -13.86
CA TRP A 120 -14.90 -6.21 -14.67
C TRP A 120 -14.64 -6.37 -16.18
N GLN A 121 -13.44 -5.96 -16.64
CA GLN A 121 -13.07 -5.99 -18.06
C GLN A 121 -12.67 -7.38 -18.56
N PHE A 122 -11.87 -8.12 -17.78
CA PHE A 122 -11.26 -9.38 -18.23
C PHE A 122 -11.79 -10.62 -17.51
N GLY A 123 -12.71 -10.44 -16.56
CA GLY A 123 -13.21 -11.52 -15.70
C GLY A 123 -12.15 -12.11 -14.78
N VAL A 124 -12.51 -13.17 -14.07
CA VAL A 124 -11.57 -13.99 -13.29
C VAL A 124 -10.84 -14.94 -14.25
N SER A 125 -9.88 -14.37 -14.97
CA SER A 125 -9.05 -15.05 -15.96
C SER A 125 -7.56 -14.80 -15.68
N ALA A 126 -6.67 -15.56 -16.33
CA ALA A 126 -5.23 -15.32 -16.27
C ALA A 126 -4.90 -13.86 -16.67
N THR A 127 -5.56 -13.35 -17.71
CA THR A 127 -5.42 -11.96 -18.17
C THR A 127 -5.89 -10.95 -17.12
N GLY A 128 -7.02 -11.22 -16.44
CA GLY A 128 -7.53 -10.37 -15.36
C GLY A 128 -6.55 -10.30 -14.18
N ILE A 129 -6.06 -11.46 -13.73
CA ILE A 129 -5.07 -11.54 -12.65
C ILE A 129 -3.76 -10.83 -13.04
N ALA A 130 -3.25 -11.08 -14.25
CA ALA A 130 -2.04 -10.42 -14.74
C ALA A 130 -2.22 -8.89 -14.82
N SER A 131 -3.41 -8.43 -15.22
CA SER A 131 -3.75 -7.00 -15.26
C SER A 131 -3.80 -6.37 -13.87
N CYS A 132 -4.33 -7.07 -12.87
CA CYS A 132 -4.28 -6.64 -11.46
C CYS A 132 -2.84 -6.51 -10.96
N ILE A 133 -1.99 -7.50 -11.24
CA ILE A 133 -0.58 -7.47 -10.83
C ILE A 133 0.17 -6.34 -11.54
N ALA A 134 0.01 -6.21 -12.86
CA ALA A 134 0.66 -5.18 -13.65
C ALA A 134 0.24 -3.77 -13.21
N SER A 135 -1.06 -3.55 -12.97
CA SER A 135 -1.56 -2.26 -12.49
C SER A 135 -1.06 -1.92 -11.08
N ALA A 136 -0.99 -2.89 -10.16
CA ALA A 136 -0.40 -2.70 -8.84
C ALA A 136 1.10 -2.33 -8.92
N ILE A 137 1.88 -3.03 -9.75
CA ILE A 137 3.30 -2.73 -9.96
C ILE A 137 3.46 -1.32 -10.52
N LEU A 138 2.67 -0.95 -11.54
CA LEU A 138 2.73 0.37 -12.15
C LEU A 138 2.40 1.47 -11.14
N LEU A 139 1.36 1.27 -10.32
CA LEU A 139 1.00 2.20 -9.25
C LEU A 139 2.15 2.39 -8.26
N VAL A 140 2.77 1.30 -7.81
CA VAL A 140 3.93 1.35 -6.90
C VAL A 140 5.09 2.13 -7.52
N LEU A 141 5.44 1.85 -8.78
CA LEU A 141 6.53 2.53 -9.46
C LEU A 141 6.27 4.04 -9.61
N VAL A 142 5.05 4.42 -9.99
CA VAL A 142 4.63 5.82 -10.09
C VAL A 142 4.75 6.51 -8.73
N LEU A 143 4.28 5.87 -7.66
CA LEU A 143 4.33 6.44 -6.31
C LEU A 143 5.75 6.55 -5.78
N ILE A 144 6.61 5.53 -5.98
CA ILE A 144 8.03 5.58 -5.59
C ILE A 144 8.74 6.72 -6.34
N ASN A 145 8.50 6.86 -7.64
CA ASN A 145 9.10 7.91 -8.45
C ASN A 145 8.66 9.31 -7.98
N ARG A 146 7.36 9.49 -7.72
CA ARG A 146 6.82 10.74 -7.16
C ARG A 146 7.44 11.06 -5.80
N ASP A 147 7.56 10.06 -4.94
CA ASP A 147 8.11 10.22 -3.60
C ASP A 147 9.60 10.59 -3.64
N ARG A 148 10.37 9.98 -4.55
CA ARG A 148 11.76 10.37 -4.81
C ARG A 148 11.91 11.83 -5.18
N ARG A 149 11.12 12.33 -6.15
CA ARG A 149 11.17 13.75 -6.57
C ARG A 149 10.91 14.72 -5.42
N THR A 150 10.06 14.30 -4.48
CA THR A 150 9.73 15.10 -3.29
C THR A 150 10.88 15.11 -2.29
N ARG A 151 11.59 13.99 -2.11
CA ARG A 151 12.72 13.86 -1.15
C ARG A 151 14.04 14.44 -1.69
N TYR A 152 14.29 14.36 -3.00
CA TYR A 152 15.49 14.87 -3.65
C TYR A 152 15.10 15.71 -4.87
N PRO A 153 14.74 16.99 -4.69
CA PRO A 153 14.49 17.88 -5.80
C PRO A 153 15.81 18.12 -6.55
N SER A 154 15.86 17.74 -7.84
CA SER A 154 16.98 18.10 -8.71
C SER A 154 17.03 19.63 -8.82
N ARG A 155 18.15 20.23 -8.41
CA ARG A 155 18.45 21.65 -8.65
C ARG A 155 18.54 21.94 -10.15
#